data_AF-A0A9D8B1A0-F1
#
_entry.id   AF-A0A9D8B1A0-F1
#
_cell.length_a   1.000
_cell.length_b   1.000
_cell.length_c   1.000
_cell.angle_alpha   90.00
_cell.angle_beta   90.00
_cell.angle_gamma   90.00
#
_symmetry.space_group_name_H-M   'P 1'
#
loop_
_entity.id
_entity.type
_entity.pdbx_description
1 polymer ?
#
loop_
_entity_poly.entity_id
_entity_poly.type
_entity_poly.pdbx_seq_one_letter_code
_entity_poly.pdbx_strand_id
1 'polypeptide(L)'
;MPKAKQPVKRKTKPSKPAAKKKITKPRVARPAQPAREPAYSPEYRDYLERYELAGADRPRLSPKDFDRLDDELLDLLALDLEMGLDDEQTIRLRELEYLLLDAEQ
;
A
#
# COMPACT_ATOMS: atom_id res chain seq x y z
N MET A 1 52.62 35.29 21.63
CA MET A 1 52.88 35.76 20.25
C MET A 1 54.40 35.91 20.13
N PRO A 2 55.14 35.43 19.09
CA PRO A 2 54.75 35.40 17.68
C PRO A 2 55.24 34.20 16.81
N LYS A 3 54.56 34.04 15.67
CA LYS A 3 55.02 33.76 14.29
C LYS A 3 55.94 32.55 13.95
N ALA A 4 55.31 31.70 13.15
CA ALA A 4 55.73 31.30 11.79
C ALA A 4 56.89 30.30 11.62
N LYS A 5 56.58 29.19 10.94
CA LYS A 5 57.03 28.90 9.57
C LYS A 5 56.52 27.50 9.14
N GLN A 6 55.60 27.46 8.18
CA GLN A 6 55.68 26.40 7.16
C GLN A 6 56.91 26.71 6.29
N PRO A 7 57.59 25.72 5.68
CA PRO A 7 57.14 25.30 4.34
C PRO A 7 57.49 23.86 3.87
N VAL A 8 56.72 23.45 2.85
CA VAL A 8 57.02 22.66 1.64
C VAL A 8 57.49 21.18 1.66
N LYS A 9 56.53 20.32 1.26
CA LYS A 9 56.52 19.45 0.07
C LYS A 9 57.77 18.59 -0.22
N ARG A 10 57.63 17.26 -0.06
CA ARG A 10 58.22 16.29 -0.99
C ARG A 10 57.16 15.32 -1.51
N LYS A 11 57.15 15.21 -2.83
CA LYS A 11 56.29 14.41 -3.69
C LYS A 11 56.56 12.93 -3.45
N THR A 12 55.52 12.14 -3.24
CA THR A 12 55.48 10.74 -3.67
C THR A 12 54.12 10.47 -4.29
N LYS A 13 54.12 10.26 -5.61
CA LYS A 13 52.99 9.70 -6.34
C LYS A 13 52.85 8.23 -5.91
N PRO A 14 51.66 7.73 -5.62
CA PRO A 14 51.35 6.34 -5.91
C PRO A 14 50.57 6.28 -7.22
N SER A 15 51.21 5.63 -8.18
CA SER A 15 50.63 5.09 -9.40
C SER A 15 49.33 4.34 -9.08
N LYS A 16 48.27 4.63 -9.84
CA LYS A 16 47.14 3.69 -10.00
C LYS A 16 47.68 2.34 -10.47
N PRO A 17 47.02 1.25 -10.10
CA PRO A 17 46.41 0.48 -11.17
C PRO A 17 44.96 0.09 -10.90
N ALA A 18 44.16 0.24 -11.97
CA ALA A 18 43.05 -0.62 -12.35
C ALA A 18 41.97 -0.97 -11.30
N ALA A 19 41.08 -0.01 -11.02
CA ALA A 19 39.73 -0.34 -10.55
C ALA A 19 38.81 -0.55 -11.76
N LYS A 20 38.61 -1.83 -12.09
CA LYS A 20 37.41 -2.46 -12.68
C LYS A 20 36.56 -1.55 -13.59
N LYS A 21 36.72 -1.72 -14.91
CA LYS A 21 35.64 -1.42 -15.87
C LYS A 21 34.45 -2.35 -15.54
N LYS A 22 33.55 -1.90 -14.67
CA LYS A 22 32.20 -2.47 -14.62
C LYS A 22 31.54 -2.09 -15.94
N ILE A 23 31.32 -3.11 -16.77
CA ILE A 23 30.48 -3.03 -17.97
C ILE A 23 29.09 -2.61 -17.49
N THR A 24 28.79 -1.32 -17.54
CA THR A 24 27.43 -0.81 -17.45
C THR A 24 26.73 -1.24 -18.73
N LYS A 25 26.04 -2.38 -18.67
CA LYS A 25 25.04 -2.73 -19.66
C LYS A 25 24.07 -1.54 -19.78
N PRO A 26 23.71 -1.09 -21.00
CA PRO A 26 22.65 -0.11 -21.13
C PRO A 26 21.39 -0.74 -20.55
N ARG A 27 20.88 -0.17 -19.46
CA ARG A 27 19.57 -0.51 -18.91
C ARG A 27 18.56 -0.03 -19.95
N VAL A 28 18.22 -0.93 -20.88
CA VAL A 28 17.12 -0.75 -21.82
C VAL A 28 15.93 -0.32 -20.97
N ALA A 29 15.48 0.92 -21.17
CA ALA A 29 14.28 1.43 -20.55
C ALA A 29 13.15 0.54 -21.08
N ARG A 30 12.75 -0.44 -20.26
CA ARG A 30 11.58 -1.25 -20.52
C ARG A 30 10.42 -0.25 -20.67
N PRO A 31 9.71 -0.23 -21.81
CA PRO A 31 8.54 0.62 -21.94
C PRO A 31 7.63 0.31 -20.76
N ALA A 32 7.18 1.35 -20.06
CA ALA A 32 6.21 1.22 -18.99
C ALA A 32 5.04 0.40 -19.56
N GLN A 33 4.93 -0.85 -19.12
CA GLN A 33 3.76 -1.64 -19.47
C GLN A 33 2.56 -0.88 -18.91
N PRO A 34 1.45 -0.76 -19.66
CA PRO A 34 0.23 -0.22 -19.06
C PRO A 34 -0.02 -1.05 -17.81
N ALA A 35 -0.15 -0.38 -16.67
CA ALA A 35 -0.42 -1.03 -15.40
C ALA A 35 -1.58 -1.99 -15.67
N ARG A 36 -1.31 -3.31 -15.64
CA ARG A 36 -2.36 -4.31 -15.73
C ARG A 36 -3.27 -3.96 -14.58
N GLU A 37 -4.46 -3.48 -14.87
CA GLU A 37 -5.42 -3.23 -13.82
C GLU A 37 -5.54 -4.53 -13.04
N PRO A 38 -5.26 -4.50 -11.72
CA PRO A 38 -5.46 -5.69 -10.92
C PRO A 38 -6.89 -6.17 -11.16
N ALA A 39 -7.02 -7.46 -11.51
CA ALA A 39 -8.31 -8.09 -11.70
C ALA A 39 -8.99 -8.20 -10.34
N TYR A 40 -9.58 -7.10 -9.88
CA TYR A 40 -10.40 -7.06 -8.68
C TYR A 40 -11.66 -7.92 -8.87
N SER A 41 -12.16 -8.45 -7.75
CA SER A 41 -13.48 -9.08 -7.68
C SER A 41 -14.57 -8.09 -8.11
N PRO A 42 -15.67 -8.55 -8.75
CA PRO A 42 -16.82 -7.71 -9.08
C PRO A 42 -17.34 -6.90 -7.89
N GLU A 43 -17.36 -7.52 -6.71
CA GLU A 43 -17.86 -6.96 -5.46
C GLU A 43 -16.98 -5.80 -4.99
N TYR A 44 -15.65 -5.95 -5.03
CA TYR A 44 -14.75 -4.86 -4.70
C TYR A 44 -14.82 -3.71 -5.70
N ARG A 45 -15.13 -3.98 -6.98
CA ARG A 45 -15.34 -2.91 -7.97
C ARG A 45 -16.59 -2.11 -7.65
N ASP A 46 -17.68 -2.81 -7.32
CA ASP A 46 -18.92 -2.18 -6.92
C ASP A 46 -18.73 -1.33 -5.65
N TYR A 47 -18.00 -1.85 -4.66
CA TYR A 47 -17.57 -1.08 -3.50
C TYR A 47 -16.81 0.21 -3.88
N LEU A 48 -15.88 0.14 -4.84
CA LEU A 48 -15.15 1.33 -5.29
C LEU A 48 -16.08 2.37 -5.94
N GLU A 49 -17.06 1.94 -6.73
CA GLU A 49 -18.07 2.83 -7.32
C GLU A 49 -18.91 3.51 -6.22
N ARG A 50 -19.38 2.74 -5.23
CA ARG A 50 -20.09 3.28 -4.06
C ARG A 50 -19.21 4.23 -3.25
N TYR A 51 -17.92 3.92 -3.11
CA TYR A 51 -16.95 4.73 -2.38
C TYR A 51 -16.70 6.08 -3.09
N GLU A 52 -16.64 6.09 -4.41
CA GLU A 52 -16.52 7.33 -5.19
C GLU A 52 -17.78 8.20 -5.07
N LEU A 53 -18.95 7.58 -4.93
CA LEU A 53 -20.23 8.30 -4.79
C LEU A 53 -20.50 8.83 -3.38
N ALA A 54 -20.18 8.04 -2.34
CA ALA A 54 -20.62 8.28 -0.96
C ALA A 54 -19.56 8.01 0.13
N GLY A 55 -18.32 7.69 -0.25
CA GLY A 55 -17.24 7.31 0.66
C GLY A 55 -16.41 8.46 1.23
N ALA A 56 -16.85 9.72 1.09
CA ALA A 56 -16.06 10.91 1.43
C ALA A 56 -15.53 10.95 2.88
N ASP A 57 -16.26 10.36 3.83
CA ASP A 57 -15.89 10.31 5.25
C ASP A 57 -15.30 8.96 5.69
N ARG A 58 -15.12 8.01 4.75
CA ARG A 58 -14.73 6.63 5.06
C ARG A 58 -13.30 6.33 4.59
N PRO A 59 -12.53 5.52 5.33
CA PRO A 59 -11.24 5.05 4.83
C PRO A 59 -11.47 4.13 3.63
N ARG A 60 -10.73 4.36 2.53
CA ARG A 60 -10.74 3.43 1.39
C ARG A 60 -10.12 2.10 1.81
N LEU A 61 -10.87 1.03 1.68
CA LEU A 61 -10.39 -0.32 1.96
C LEU A 61 -9.46 -0.80 0.84
N SER A 62 -8.48 -1.63 1.20
CA SER A 62 -7.76 -2.42 0.19
C SER A 62 -8.60 -3.63 -0.22
N PRO A 63 -8.34 -4.27 -1.38
CA PRO A 63 -9.12 -5.43 -1.81
C PRO A 63 -9.11 -6.56 -0.77
N LYS A 64 -7.96 -6.80 -0.13
CA LYS A 64 -7.83 -7.84 0.89
C LYS A 64 -8.59 -7.51 2.17
N ASP A 65 -8.62 -6.24 2.54
CA ASP A 65 -9.35 -5.79 3.73
C ASP A 65 -10.85 -5.83 3.46
N PHE A 66 -11.28 -5.46 2.25
CA PHE A 66 -12.66 -5.61 1.81
C PHE A 66 -13.10 -7.07 1.88
N ASP A 67 -12.40 -7.99 1.22
CA ASP A 67 -12.77 -9.41 1.21
C ASP A 67 -12.90 -9.96 2.65
N ARG A 68 -11.96 -9.60 3.53
CA ARG A 68 -12.00 -10.04 4.92
C ARG A 68 -13.20 -9.49 5.69
N LEU A 69 -13.52 -8.22 5.50
CA LEU A 69 -14.63 -7.56 6.18
C LEU A 69 -15.99 -8.00 5.62
N ASP A 70 -16.04 -8.31 4.32
CA ASP A 70 -17.20 -8.88 3.64
C ASP A 70 -17.49 -10.30 4.15
N ASP A 71 -16.47 -11.16 4.26
CA ASP A 71 -16.58 -12.48 4.90
C ASP A 71 -17.08 -12.36 6.36
N GLU A 72 -16.53 -11.40 7.13
CA GLU A 72 -16.95 -11.15 8.52
C GLU A 72 -18.41 -10.67 8.61
N LEU A 73 -18.86 -9.85 7.64
CA LEU A 73 -20.24 -9.39 7.55
C LEU A 73 -21.18 -10.57 7.28
N LEU A 74 -20.84 -11.43 6.32
CA LEU A 74 -21.62 -12.63 6.00
C LEU A 74 -21.71 -13.60 7.19
N ASP A 75 -20.61 -13.79 7.93
CA ASP A 75 -20.59 -14.62 9.13
C ASP A 75 -21.54 -14.07 10.21
N LEU A 76 -21.55 -12.75 10.43
CA LEU A 76 -22.47 -12.13 11.39
C LEU A 76 -23.92 -12.19 10.93
N LEU A 77 -24.21 -11.97 9.64
CA LEU A 77 -25.56 -12.12 9.12
C LEU A 77 -26.08 -13.56 9.24
N ALA A 78 -25.21 -14.55 9.00
CA ALA A 78 -25.55 -15.96 9.21
C ALA A 78 -25.82 -16.25 10.70
N LEU A 79 -25.00 -15.70 11.59
CA LEU A 79 -25.17 -15.87 13.04
C LEU A 79 -26.48 -15.25 13.56
N ASP A 80 -26.86 -14.08 13.05
CA ASP A 80 -28.11 -13.40 13.42
C ASP A 80 -29.34 -14.27 13.09
N LEU A 81 -29.32 -14.94 11.94
CA LEU A 81 -30.39 -15.84 11.50
C LEU A 81 -30.49 -17.12 12.33
N GLU A 82 -29.36 -17.66 12.79
CA GLU A 82 -29.34 -18.93 13.51
C GLU A 82 -29.65 -18.77 15.00
N MET A 83 -29.05 -17.77 15.65
CA MET A 83 -29.05 -17.64 17.10
C MET A 83 -29.18 -16.22 17.63
N GLY A 84 -29.19 -15.22 16.72
CA GLY A 84 -29.22 -13.80 17.07
C GLY A 84 -27.85 -13.28 17.49
N LEU A 85 -27.64 -11.97 17.26
CA LEU A 85 -26.41 -11.29 17.66
C LEU A 85 -26.46 -10.76 19.09
N ASP A 86 -25.31 -10.78 19.77
CA ASP A 86 -25.12 -10.01 20.99
C ASP A 86 -24.94 -8.50 20.71
N ASP A 87 -24.90 -7.69 21.76
CA ASP A 87 -24.77 -6.23 21.62
C ASP A 87 -23.48 -5.81 20.91
N GLU A 88 -22.36 -6.51 21.17
CA GLU A 88 -21.06 -6.21 20.57
C GLU A 88 -21.03 -6.60 19.09
N GLN A 89 -21.58 -7.76 18.76
CA GLN A 89 -21.75 -8.25 17.40
C GLN A 89 -22.71 -7.39 16.59
N THR A 90 -23.77 -6.87 17.22
CA THR A 90 -24.71 -5.94 16.58
C THR A 90 -24.02 -4.61 16.25
N ILE A 91 -23.19 -4.09 17.16
CA ILE A 91 -22.38 -2.90 16.89
C ILE A 91 -21.42 -3.19 15.74
N ARG A 92 -20.75 -4.35 15.79
CA ARG A 92 -19.79 -4.76 14.77
C ARG A 92 -20.44 -4.90 13.38
N LEU A 93 -21.62 -5.49 13.30
CA LEU A 93 -22.41 -5.61 12.07
C LEU A 93 -22.63 -4.23 11.43
N ARG A 94 -23.11 -3.26 12.22
CA ARG A 94 -23.34 -1.88 11.76
C ARG A 94 -22.06 -1.18 11.33
N GLU A 95 -20.95 -1.42 12.02
CA GLU A 95 -19.64 -0.91 11.60
C GLU A 95 -19.22 -1.49 10.24
N LEU A 96 -19.44 -2.78 10.01
CA LEU A 96 -19.10 -3.44 8.75
C LEU A 96 -19.98 -2.92 7.61
N GLU A 97 -21.30 -2.85 7.79
CA GLU A 97 -22.23 -2.25 6.81
C GLU A 97 -21.84 -0.80 6.46
N TYR A 98 -21.41 -0.04 7.47
CA TYR A 98 -20.88 1.30 7.27
C TYR A 98 -19.53 1.28 6.53
N LEU A 99 -18.58 0.42 6.86
CA LEU A 99 -17.29 0.43 6.15
C LEU A 99 -17.40 -0.07 4.70
N LEU A 100 -18.31 -1.02 4.46
CA LEU A 100 -18.51 -1.68 3.16
C LEU A 100 -19.51 -0.95 2.26
N LEU A 101 -20.14 0.13 2.75
CA LEU A 101 -21.19 0.86 2.01
C LEU A 101 -22.34 -0.06 1.60
N ASP A 102 -22.69 -0.99 2.50
CA ASP A 102 -23.75 -1.97 2.30
C ASP A 102 -25.00 -1.70 3.16
N ALA A 103 -24.96 -0.62 3.97
CA ALA A 103 -26.17 -0.06 4.56
C ALA A 103 -27.10 0.44 3.44
N GLU A 104 -28.21 -0.26 3.21
CA GLU A 104 -29.27 0.15 2.28
C GLU A 104 -29.65 1.62 2.52
N GLN A 105 -29.65 2.43 1.45
CA GLN A 105 -30.20 3.79 1.45
C GLN A 105 -31.65 3.81 1.00
#